data_AF-X1EXC6-F1
#
_entry.id   AF-X1EXC6-F1
#
_cell.length_a   1.000
_cell.length_b   1.000
_cell.length_c   1.000
_cell.angle_alpha   90.00
_cell.angle_beta   90.00
_cell.angle_gamma   90.00
#
_symmetry.space_group_name_H-M   'P 1'
#
loop_
_entity.id
_entity.type
_entity.pdbx_description
1 polymer ?
#
loop_
_entity_poly.entity_id
_entity_poly.type
_entity_poly.pdbx_seq_one_letter_code
_entity_poly.pdbx_strand_id
1 'polypeptide(L)'
;SKEGDLSFFDIDEFLKEMKKVAKESFRVLKSGRQCAILIGDTRRKKHVIPLGFKLINIYLDAGFKLRDLVIKRQHNCKTTGFWYTNSIKYNFLLLAHEYLPIFEKPKSSALSVEEKGLDYGLIFPTLGKPP
;
A
#
# COMPACT_ATOMS: atom_id res chain seq x y z
N SER A 1 -10.51 26.30 6.04
CA SER A 1 -9.45 26.35 5.01
C SER A 1 -9.26 24.94 4.48
N LYS A 2 -9.50 24.69 3.19
CA LYS A 2 -9.53 23.37 2.54
C LYS A 2 -8.70 23.31 1.24
N GLU A 3 -7.99 24.39 0.95
CA GLU A 3 -7.26 24.51 -0.30
C GLU A 3 -6.01 23.64 -0.24
N GLY A 4 -5.89 22.69 -1.18
CA GLY A 4 -4.77 21.75 -1.26
C GLY A 4 -4.92 20.45 -0.44
N ASP A 5 -6.03 20.25 0.29
CA ASP A 5 -6.27 18.99 1.00
C ASP A 5 -6.83 17.92 0.05
N LEU A 6 -5.95 16.98 -0.31
CA LEU A 6 -6.27 15.87 -1.23
C LEU A 6 -7.33 14.91 -0.68
N SER A 7 -7.57 14.89 0.64
CA SER A 7 -8.53 13.95 1.26
C SER A 7 -9.98 14.21 0.87
N PHE A 8 -10.28 15.39 0.30
CA PHE A 8 -11.61 15.75 -0.20
C PHE A 8 -11.86 15.33 -1.65
N PHE A 9 -10.84 14.84 -2.36
CA PHE A 9 -10.97 14.50 -3.78
C PHE A 9 -11.72 13.19 -3.97
N ASP A 10 -12.38 13.05 -5.11
CA ASP A 10 -12.84 11.73 -5.54
C ASP A 10 -11.62 10.82 -5.81
N ILE A 11 -11.80 9.51 -5.81
CA ILE A 11 -10.77 8.49 -5.95
C ILE A 11 -9.91 8.75 -7.19
N ASP A 12 -10.50 9.04 -8.34
CA ASP A 12 -9.73 9.23 -9.57
C ASP A 12 -8.92 10.54 -9.56
N GLU A 13 -9.48 11.61 -8.99
CA GLU A 13 -8.78 12.89 -8.79
C GLU A 13 -7.65 12.75 -7.75
N PHE A 14 -7.92 12.06 -6.64
CA PHE A 14 -6.93 11.74 -5.63
C PHE A 14 -5.76 10.97 -6.23
N LEU A 15 -6.02 9.91 -7.01
CA LEU A 15 -4.98 9.14 -7.68
C LEU A 15 -4.21 9.99 -8.70
N LYS A 16 -4.89 10.89 -9.43
CA LYS A 16 -4.23 11.82 -10.36
C LYS A 16 -3.27 12.76 -9.64
N GLU A 17 -3.66 13.33 -8.51
CA GLU A 17 -2.77 14.17 -7.71
C GLU A 17 -1.66 13.38 -7.04
N MET A 18 -1.95 12.16 -6.56
CA MET A 18 -0.94 11.28 -5.99
C MET A 18 0.15 10.90 -7.00
N LYS A 19 -0.14 10.89 -8.31
CA LYS A 19 0.91 10.75 -9.35
C LYS A 19 1.90 11.92 -9.32
N LYS A 20 1.44 13.15 -9.09
CA LYS A 20 2.31 14.32 -8.95
C LYS A 20 3.13 14.22 -7.66
N VAL A 21 2.48 13.84 -6.56
CA VAL A 21 3.13 13.63 -5.26
C VAL A 21 4.21 12.54 -5.35
N ALA A 22 3.94 11.41 -6.02
CA ALA A 22 4.90 10.32 -6.20
C ALA A 22 6.13 10.76 -7.01
N LYS A 23 5.92 11.47 -8.14
CA LYS A 23 7.02 12.03 -8.94
C LYS A 23 7.89 12.99 -8.13
N GLU A 24 7.25 13.87 -7.36
CA GLU A 24 7.98 14.84 -6.56
C GLU A 24 8.70 14.18 -5.39
N SER A 25 8.05 13.22 -4.72
CA SER A 25 8.65 12.38 -3.68
C SER A 25 9.90 11.67 -4.22
N PHE A 26 9.84 11.12 -5.44
CA PHE A 26 10.97 10.47 -6.07
C PHE A 26 12.10 11.46 -6.38
N ARG A 27 11.77 12.65 -6.87
CA ARG A 27 12.73 13.70 -7.21
C ARG A 27 13.54 14.14 -5.98
N VAL A 28 12.86 14.39 -4.85
CA VAL A 28 13.48 14.96 -3.64
C VAL A 28 14.16 13.91 -2.76
N LEU A 29 13.71 12.65 -2.78
CA LEU A 29 14.30 11.61 -1.96
C LEU A 29 15.71 11.28 -2.45
N LYS A 30 16.66 11.16 -1.52
CA LYS A 30 18.04 10.74 -1.85
C LYS A 30 18.08 9.27 -2.26
N SER A 31 18.97 8.90 -3.17
CA SER A 31 19.14 7.51 -3.62
C SER A 31 19.46 6.58 -2.44
N GLY A 32 18.85 5.39 -2.41
CA GLY A 32 18.96 4.42 -1.32
C GLY A 32 18.22 4.80 -0.03
N ARG A 33 17.38 5.85 -0.06
CA ARG A 33 16.51 6.23 1.06
C ARG A 33 15.07 5.81 0.79
N GLN A 34 14.26 5.90 1.84
CA GLN A 34 12.93 5.31 1.89
C GLN A 34 11.83 6.34 2.15
N CYS A 35 10.64 6.02 1.68
CA CYS A 35 9.40 6.75 1.94
C CYS A 35 8.33 5.75 2.37
N ALA A 36 7.64 6.01 3.47
CA ALA A 36 6.55 5.17 3.96
C ALA A 36 5.24 5.95 3.93
N ILE A 37 4.16 5.30 3.49
CA ILE A 37 2.85 5.94 3.32
C ILE A 37 1.81 5.06 3.98
N LEU A 38 1.08 5.60 4.97
CA LEU A 38 -0.06 4.89 5.55
C LEU A 38 -1.30 5.17 4.71
N ILE A 39 -1.95 4.13 4.21
CA ILE A 39 -3.13 4.24 3.37
C ILE A 39 -4.13 3.12 3.66
N GLY A 40 -5.41 3.48 3.78
CA GLY A 40 -6.52 2.54 3.89
C GLY A 40 -7.25 2.38 2.56
N ASP A 41 -7.85 1.21 2.36
CA ASP A 41 -8.84 1.05 1.30
C ASP A 41 -10.12 1.83 1.63
N THR A 42 -10.92 2.08 0.60
CA THR A 42 -12.23 2.71 0.77
C THR A 42 -13.33 1.78 0.28
N ARG A 43 -14.59 2.15 0.52
CA ARG A 43 -15.76 1.36 0.13
C ARG A 43 -16.77 2.24 -0.59
N ARG A 44 -17.29 1.75 -1.71
CA ARG A 44 -18.47 2.32 -2.39
C ARG A 44 -19.47 1.23 -2.68
N LYS A 45 -20.76 1.50 -2.38
CA LYS A 45 -21.86 0.57 -2.65
C LYS A 45 -21.55 -0.87 -2.18
N LYS A 46 -21.03 -1.00 -0.95
CA LYS A 46 -20.59 -2.26 -0.30
C LYS A 46 -19.36 -2.96 -0.91
N HIS A 47 -18.81 -2.45 -2.00
CA HIS A 47 -17.60 -3.00 -2.62
C HIS A 47 -16.36 -2.28 -2.12
N VAL A 48 -15.33 -3.04 -1.76
CA VAL A 48 -14.01 -2.49 -1.43
C VAL A 48 -13.36 -1.97 -2.70
N ILE A 49 -12.82 -0.77 -2.61
CA ILE A 49 -11.97 -0.18 -3.64
C ILE A 49 -10.54 -0.28 -3.12
N PRO A 50 -9.66 -1.01 -3.83
CA PRO A 50 -8.28 -1.27 -3.39
C PRO A 50 -7.40 -0.04 -3.61
N LEU A 51 -7.70 1.03 -2.89
CA LEU A 51 -7.01 2.32 -3.00
C LEU A 51 -5.53 2.18 -2.63
N GLY A 52 -5.22 1.35 -1.63
CA GLY A 52 -3.84 1.10 -1.22
C GLY A 52 -3.01 0.51 -2.36
N PHE A 53 -3.53 -0.49 -3.07
CA PHE A 53 -2.83 -1.10 -4.20
C PHE A 53 -2.71 -0.17 -5.40
N LYS A 54 -3.74 0.63 -5.69
CA LYS A 54 -3.66 1.67 -6.74
C LYS A 54 -2.58 2.70 -6.43
N LEU A 55 -2.46 3.13 -5.18
CA LEU A 55 -1.41 4.05 -4.72
C LEU A 55 -0.02 3.42 -4.82
N ILE A 56 0.12 2.15 -4.43
CA ILE A 56 1.38 1.41 -4.58
C ILE A 56 1.83 1.40 -6.04
N ASN A 57 0.94 1.06 -6.99
CA ASN A 57 1.27 1.07 -8.41
C ASN A 57 1.75 2.45 -8.89
N ILE A 58 1.13 3.54 -8.42
CA ILE A 58 1.58 4.90 -8.76
C ILE A 58 3.01 5.18 -8.31
N TYR A 59 3.40 4.70 -7.12
CA TYR A 59 4.76 4.87 -6.62
C TYR A 59 5.76 3.98 -7.36
N LEU A 60 5.37 2.76 -7.74
CA LEU A 60 6.16 1.88 -8.59
C LEU A 60 6.40 2.52 -9.98
N ASP A 61 5.35 3.05 -10.60
CA ASP A 61 5.42 3.76 -11.88
C ASP A 61 6.30 5.02 -11.82
N ALA A 62 6.45 5.63 -10.63
CA ALA A 62 7.34 6.77 -10.41
C ALA A 62 8.82 6.38 -10.27
N GLY A 63 9.13 5.08 -10.21
CA GLY A 63 10.50 4.55 -10.15
C GLY A 63 10.94 4.02 -8.78
N PHE A 64 10.06 4.03 -7.78
CA PHE A 64 10.35 3.40 -6.49
C PHE A 64 10.32 1.86 -6.61
N LYS A 65 11.08 1.18 -5.74
CA LYS A 65 10.88 -0.25 -5.44
C LYS A 65 10.06 -0.40 -4.17
N LEU A 66 9.12 -1.34 -4.14
CA LEU A 66 8.45 -1.72 -2.89
C LEU A 66 9.38 -2.63 -2.11
N ARG A 67 9.82 -2.16 -0.94
CA ARG A 67 10.72 -2.94 -0.08
C ARG A 67 9.95 -3.82 0.90
N ASP A 68 8.95 -3.24 1.57
CA ASP A 68 8.11 -3.93 2.53
C ASP A 68 6.66 -3.45 2.40
N LEU A 69 5.71 -4.34 2.68
CA LEU A 69 4.29 -4.00 2.79
C LEU A 69 3.78 -4.40 4.16
N VAL A 70 3.75 -3.44 5.09
CA VAL A 70 3.28 -3.69 6.46
C VAL A 70 1.75 -3.62 6.50
N ILE A 71 1.11 -4.60 7.12
CA ILE A 71 -0.34 -4.62 7.36
C ILE A 71 -0.62 -4.15 8.78
N LYS A 72 -1.12 -2.92 8.91
CA LYS A 72 -1.48 -2.33 10.19
C LYS A 72 -2.93 -2.67 10.50
N ARG A 73 -3.16 -3.58 11.43
CA ARG A 73 -4.51 -3.81 11.98
C ARG A 73 -5.02 -2.55 12.68
N GLN A 74 -6.27 -2.16 12.42
CA GLN A 74 -6.91 -1.04 13.10
C GLN A 74 -7.29 -1.44 14.53
N HIS A 75 -6.95 -0.59 15.50
CA HIS A 75 -7.29 -0.74 16.91
C HIS A 75 -7.87 0.59 17.44
N ASN A 76 -8.84 0.53 18.35
CA ASN A 76 -9.39 1.68 19.10
C ASN A 76 -9.92 2.85 18.23
N CYS A 77 -10.56 2.54 17.08
CA CYS A 77 -11.15 3.58 16.24
C CYS A 77 -12.49 4.08 16.83
N LYS A 78 -12.63 5.39 17.05
CA LYS A 78 -13.83 6.00 17.66
C LYS A 78 -15.13 5.67 16.91
N THR A 79 -15.06 5.47 15.59
CA THR A 79 -16.21 5.19 14.73
C THR A 79 -16.52 3.70 14.59
N THR A 80 -15.79 2.81 15.28
CA THR A 80 -15.97 1.35 15.15
C THR A 80 -17.41 0.93 15.45
N GLY A 81 -18.03 1.44 16.52
CA GLY A 81 -19.40 1.08 16.88
C GLY A 81 -20.42 1.45 15.79
N PHE A 82 -20.29 2.65 15.20
CA PHE A 82 -21.13 3.10 14.09
C PHE A 82 -21.00 2.19 12.87
N TRP A 83 -19.77 1.84 12.50
CA TRP A 83 -19.52 0.97 11.35
C TRP A 83 -19.96 -0.47 11.59
N TYR A 84 -19.82 -0.99 12.82
CA TYR A 84 -20.25 -2.32 13.20
C TYR A 84 -21.77 -2.49 13.09
N THR A 85 -22.55 -1.53 13.59
CA THR A 85 -24.02 -1.56 13.45
C THR A 85 -24.43 -1.53 11.97
N ASN A 86 -23.77 -0.69 11.17
CA ASN A 86 -24.03 -0.61 9.72
C ASN A 86 -23.59 -1.87 8.98
N SER A 87 -22.49 -2.52 9.39
CA SER A 87 -21.98 -3.72 8.74
C SER A 87 -22.95 -4.89 8.89
N ILE A 88 -23.59 -5.01 10.07
CA ILE A 88 -24.67 -5.97 10.30
C ILE A 88 -25.92 -5.56 9.49
N LYS A 89 -26.39 -4.32 9.63
CA LYS A 89 -27.63 -3.83 8.97
C LYS A 89 -27.58 -3.98 7.46
N TYR A 90 -26.44 -3.70 6.85
CA TYR A 90 -26.27 -3.68 5.40
C TYR A 90 -25.46 -4.88 4.87
N ASN A 91 -25.14 -5.86 5.72
CA ASN A 91 -24.41 -7.08 5.38
C ASN A 91 -23.12 -6.84 4.57
N PHE A 92 -22.12 -6.23 5.21
CA PHE A 92 -20.77 -6.10 4.66
C PHE A 92 -19.71 -6.30 5.75
N LEU A 93 -18.47 -6.63 5.38
CA LEU A 93 -17.36 -6.80 6.34
C LEU A 93 -16.68 -5.47 6.66
N LEU A 94 -16.18 -5.29 7.89
CA LEU A 94 -15.41 -4.10 8.24
C LEU A 94 -14.03 -4.09 7.56
N LEU A 95 -13.55 -2.90 7.19
CA LEU A 95 -12.13 -2.73 6.85
C LEU A 95 -11.37 -2.73 8.18
N ALA A 96 -10.57 -3.77 8.40
CA ALA A 96 -9.91 -4.00 9.69
C ALA A 96 -8.42 -3.64 9.66
N HIS A 97 -7.90 -3.20 8.52
CA HIS A 97 -6.48 -2.92 8.32
C HIS A 97 -6.24 -1.74 7.39
N GLU A 98 -5.05 -1.18 7.54
CA GLU A 98 -4.44 -0.19 6.66
C GLU A 98 -3.10 -0.76 6.16
N TYR A 99 -2.69 -0.32 4.98
CA TYR A 99 -1.40 -0.64 4.42
C TYR A 99 -0.39 0.44 4.78
N LEU A 100 0.82 0.03 5.16
CA LEU A 100 1.98 0.90 5.28
C LEU A 100 3.07 0.36 4.33
N PRO A 101 2.95 0.58 3.01
CA PRO A 101 4.03 0.33 2.07
C PRO A 101 5.27 1.17 2.41
N ILE A 102 6.42 0.51 2.38
CA ILE A 102 7.74 1.13 2.50
C ILE A 102 8.40 1.06 1.12
N PHE A 103 8.49 2.22 0.48
CA PHE A 103 9.13 2.39 -0.81
C PHE A 103 10.60 2.77 -0.64
N GLU A 104 11.46 2.28 -1.53
CA GLU A 104 12.87 2.64 -1.60
C GLU A 104 13.18 3.24 -2.96
N LYS A 105 13.87 4.39 -2.97
CA LYS A 105 14.46 4.92 -4.19
C LYS A 105 15.74 4.11 -4.47
N PRO A 106 15.85 3.43 -5.63
CA PRO A 106 17.05 2.65 -5.94
C PRO A 106 18.32 3.48 -5.77
N LYS A 107 19.38 2.84 -5.27
CA LYS A 107 20.71 3.43 -5.35
C LYS A 107 21.04 3.63 -6.83
N SER A 108 21.58 4.80 -7.20
CA SER A 108 22.16 4.99 -8.51
C SER A 108 23.39 4.10 -8.59
N SER A 109 23.21 2.86 -9.01
CA SER A 109 24.31 1.96 -9.24
C SER A 109 25.07 2.48 -10.45
N ALA A 110 26.37 2.75 -10.30
CA ALA A 110 27.24 2.93 -11.45
C ALA A 110 27.32 1.66 -12.34
N LEU A 111 26.79 0.50 -11.90
CA LEU A 111 26.72 -0.75 -12.67
C LEU A 111 25.47 -1.55 -12.26
N SER A 112 24.62 -1.86 -13.23
CA SER A 112 23.47 -2.77 -13.09
C SER A 112 23.94 -4.18 -12.78
N VAL A 113 23.73 -4.65 -11.55
CA VAL A 113 23.76 -6.08 -11.23
C VAL A 113 22.31 -6.54 -11.26
N GLU A 114 21.96 -7.33 -12.27
CA GLU A 114 20.67 -8.01 -12.34
C GLU A 114 20.44 -8.84 -11.08
N GLU A 115 19.27 -8.69 -10.45
CA GLU A 115 18.85 -9.60 -9.38
C GLU A 115 18.65 -10.98 -10.00
N LYS A 116 19.57 -11.92 -9.73
CA LYS A 116 19.35 -13.34 -10.01
C LYS A 116 18.10 -13.78 -9.25
N GLY A 117 17.03 -14.08 -9.97
CA GLY A 117 15.81 -14.66 -9.40
C GLY A 117 16.15 -15.93 -8.62
N LEU A 118 15.87 -15.92 -7.31
CA LEU A 118 15.89 -17.13 -6.50
C LEU A 118 14.63 -17.94 -6.87
N ASP A 119 14.85 -19.12 -7.45
CA ASP A 119 13.81 -20.10 -7.71
C ASP A 119 13.38 -20.77 -6.39
N TYR A 120 12.28 -20.28 -5.82
CA TYR A 120 11.66 -20.84 -4.63
C TYR A 120 10.95 -22.20 -4.88
N GLY A 121 10.97 -22.73 -6.10
CA GLY A 121 10.29 -23.97 -6.49
C GLY A 121 10.92 -25.28 -6.01
N LEU A 122 12.11 -25.25 -5.38
CA LEU A 122 12.86 -26.47 -5.01
C LEU A 122 12.71 -26.90 -3.53
N ILE A 123 11.96 -26.17 -2.70
CA ILE A 123 11.76 -26.56 -1.29
C ILE A 123 10.52 -27.47 -1.18
N PHE A 124 10.67 -28.74 -1.58
CA PHE A 124 9.73 -29.79 -1.17
C PHE A 124 10.12 -30.27 0.23
N PRO A 125 9.27 -30.13 1.26
CA PRO A 125 9.56 -30.73 2.56
C PRO A 125 9.41 -32.25 2.43
N THR A 126 10.52 -32.99 2.54
CA THR A 126 10.46 -34.43 2.75
C THR A 126 9.90 -34.67 4.15
N LEU A 127 8.60 -34.97 4.23
CA LEU A 127 7.96 -35.47 5.44
C LEU A 127 8.58 -36.83 5.77
N GLY A 128 9.57 -36.83 6.68
CA GLY A 128 10.01 -38.06 7.33
C GLY A 128 8.83 -38.64 8.11
N LYS A 129 8.46 -39.89 7.83
CA LYS A 129 7.44 -40.60 8.63
C LYS A 129 7.93 -40.70 10.09
N PRO A 130 7.10 -40.33 11.08
CA PRO A 130 7.46 -40.52 12.49
C PRO A 130 7.54 -42.03 12.83
N PRO A 131 8.30 -42.37 13.90
CA PRO A 131 8.54 -43.74 14.33
C PRO A 131 7.28 -44.48 14.80
#